data_AF-A0A085NN53-F1
#
_entry.id   AF-A0A085NN53-F1
#
_cell.length_a   1.000
_cell.length_b   1.000
_cell.length_c   1.000
_cell.angle_alpha   90.00
_cell.angle_beta   90.00
_cell.angle_gamma   90.00
#
_symmetry.space_group_name_H-M   'P 1'
#
loop_
_entity.id
_entity.type
_entity.pdbx_description
1 polymer ?
#
loop_
_entity_poly.entity_id
_entity_poly.type
_entity_poly.pdbx_seq_one_letter_code
_entity_poly.pdbx_strand_id
1 'polypeptide(L)'
;MLELNKADGSLESLFKPFYEVATKPEYNLIAFSNYPPLFRRCVECGSNARGTAFEYQDPMIYYYISATKQGATNTLDSIPSMKALVQGSTQPYSPYTLNYKFTVGGATQTPALIMSKLPKAFQDVYSSYMTMVLKQNLVVWSSPGNKPLLPSYCSGQYKVENVKSNSITVKDTLITRRQDTSNWAASKTPATSAVFCVSSAPRTQAAISLGSGVLCLEQQAVQTLFSTIAVTAGIEECK
;
A
#
# COMPACT_ATOMS: atom_id res chain seq x y z
N MET A 1 5.58 18.94 -15.64
CA MET A 1 5.61 17.62 -14.97
C MET A 1 5.88 17.87 -13.49
N LEU A 2 5.47 17.00 -12.56
CA LEU A 2 5.87 17.15 -11.16
C LEU A 2 7.29 16.57 -10.99
N GLU A 3 8.28 17.42 -10.72
CA GLU A 3 9.66 16.99 -10.52
C GLU A 3 9.84 16.43 -9.11
N LEU A 4 9.85 15.10 -9.01
CA LEU A 4 9.95 14.38 -7.74
C LEU A 4 11.33 14.51 -7.07
N ASN A 5 12.37 14.81 -7.85
CA ASN A 5 13.77 14.90 -7.40
C ASN A 5 14.22 16.34 -7.10
N LYS A 6 13.29 17.31 -7.09
CA LYS A 6 13.62 18.73 -6.88
C LYS A 6 13.84 19.02 -5.39
N ALA A 7 14.93 19.72 -5.07
CA ALA A 7 15.17 20.27 -3.73
C ALA A 7 13.99 21.15 -3.27
N ASP A 8 13.58 20.98 -2.01
CA ASP A 8 12.36 21.52 -1.42
C ASP A 8 11.06 21.26 -2.23
N GLY A 9 11.07 20.23 -3.08
CA GLY A 9 9.88 19.66 -3.72
C GLY A 9 8.99 18.89 -2.74
N SER A 10 7.85 18.37 -3.22
CA SER A 10 6.85 17.75 -2.33
C SER A 10 7.31 16.47 -1.62
N LEU A 11 8.18 15.67 -2.24
CA LEU A 11 8.79 14.51 -1.59
C LEU A 11 9.95 14.91 -0.67
N GLU A 12 10.81 15.84 -1.09
CA GLU A 12 11.90 16.34 -0.26
C GLU A 12 11.36 16.97 1.03
N SER A 13 10.37 17.87 0.92
CA SER A 13 9.68 18.48 2.06
C SER A 13 9.02 17.47 3.00
N LEU A 14 8.63 16.30 2.49
CA LEU A 14 8.04 15.21 3.28
C LEU A 14 9.12 14.39 4.02
N PHE A 15 10.27 14.13 3.39
CA PHE A 15 11.32 13.28 3.96
C PHE A 15 12.36 14.03 4.80
N LYS A 16 12.60 15.31 4.50
CA LYS A 16 13.61 16.18 5.13
C LYS A 16 13.63 16.14 6.67
N PRO A 17 12.49 16.21 7.39
CA PRO A 17 12.49 16.11 8.85
C PRO A 17 13.10 14.82 9.42
N PHE A 18 13.07 13.71 8.68
CA PHE A 18 13.51 12.40 9.13
C PHE A 18 15.02 12.13 8.91
N TYR A 19 15.72 12.98 8.16
CA TYR A 19 17.17 12.85 7.94
C TYR A 19 17.98 14.11 8.26
N GLU A 20 17.37 15.30 8.31
CA GLU A 20 18.05 16.55 8.65
C GLU A 20 18.54 16.57 10.10
N VAL A 21 19.78 16.99 10.33
CA VAL A 21 20.51 16.80 11.60
C VAL A 21 19.79 17.43 12.81
N ALA A 22 19.09 18.54 12.61
CA ALA A 22 18.37 19.25 13.67
C ALA A 22 17.13 18.49 14.17
N THR A 23 16.42 17.77 13.29
CA THR A 23 15.13 17.15 13.58
C THR A 23 15.20 15.62 13.69
N LYS A 24 16.21 15.00 13.06
CA LYS A 24 16.45 13.56 13.10
C LYS A 24 16.44 12.93 14.51
N PRO A 25 16.94 13.57 15.59
CA PRO A 25 16.88 13.00 16.94
C PRO A 25 15.45 12.87 17.52
N GLU A 26 14.46 13.55 16.94
CA GLU A 26 13.08 13.58 17.43
C GLU A 26 12.21 12.47 16.85
N TYR A 27 12.63 11.90 15.72
CA TYR A 27 11.85 10.95 14.93
C TYR A 27 12.47 9.55 14.92
N ASN A 28 11.59 8.56 14.85
CA ASN A 28 11.96 7.23 14.39
C ASN A 28 11.85 7.16 12.86
N LEU A 29 12.55 6.22 12.21
CA LEU A 29 12.40 5.97 10.77
C LEU A 29 12.40 4.47 10.44
N ILE A 30 11.69 4.11 9.38
CA ILE A 30 11.77 2.81 8.68
C ILE A 30 12.12 3.09 7.22
N ALA A 31 13.01 2.30 6.64
CA ALA A 31 13.07 2.12 5.19
C ALA A 31 13.01 0.62 4.84
N PHE A 32 11.96 0.21 4.12
CA PHE A 32 11.64 -1.19 3.83
C PHE A 32 11.29 -1.44 2.36
N SER A 33 11.38 -2.72 1.95
CA SER A 33 11.17 -3.17 0.57
C SER A 33 10.56 -4.58 0.55
N ASN A 34 9.94 -4.96 -0.56
CA ASN A 34 9.57 -6.33 -0.90
C ASN A 34 10.56 -6.99 -1.90
N TYR A 35 11.60 -6.27 -2.32
CA TYR A 35 12.70 -6.76 -3.18
C TYR A 35 14.07 -6.50 -2.52
N PRO A 36 14.98 -7.49 -2.48
CA PRO A 36 16.29 -7.34 -1.85
C PRO A 36 17.30 -6.61 -2.75
N PRO A 37 18.05 -5.68 -2.15
CA PRO A 37 19.51 -5.80 -2.19
C PRO A 37 20.10 -5.77 -0.78
N LEU A 38 20.90 -6.79 -0.44
CA LEU A 38 21.85 -6.89 0.70
C LEU A 38 21.39 -6.32 2.09
N PHE A 39 21.03 -7.23 3.01
CA PHE A 39 20.91 -7.14 4.50
C PHE A 39 21.18 -5.80 5.25
N ARG A 40 20.46 -5.42 6.33
CA ARG A 40 19.34 -6.04 7.10
C ARG A 40 18.75 -5.07 8.15
N ARG A 41 17.40 -5.02 8.24
CA ARG A 41 16.54 -4.64 9.41
C ARG A 41 16.60 -3.17 9.91
N CYS A 42 15.96 -2.81 11.03
CA CYS A 42 14.51 -2.59 11.32
C CYS A 42 14.39 -1.75 12.63
N VAL A 43 13.41 -0.89 13.00
CA VAL A 43 12.17 -0.29 12.43
C VAL A 43 11.62 0.80 13.41
N GLU A 44 11.06 1.95 12.98
CA GLU A 44 9.80 2.51 13.54
C GLU A 44 9.21 3.72 12.79
N CYS A 45 7.88 3.88 12.89
CA CYS A 45 7.30 5.17 13.30
C CYS A 45 5.93 4.93 13.96
N GLY A 46 5.86 5.15 15.28
CA GLY A 46 4.91 4.52 16.19
C GLY A 46 3.41 4.73 15.97
N SER A 47 2.71 3.62 15.68
CA SER A 47 1.33 3.37 16.09
C SER A 47 1.13 1.85 16.14
N ASN A 48 0.68 1.31 17.28
CA ASN A 48 0.76 -0.14 17.50
C ASN A 48 0.01 -0.96 16.42
N ALA A 49 -1.17 -0.52 16.01
CA ALA A 49 -1.94 -1.21 14.96
C ALA A 49 -1.29 -1.10 13.57
N ARG A 50 -0.55 -0.03 13.28
CA ARG A 50 0.23 0.09 12.03
C ARG A 50 1.45 -0.84 12.04
N GLY A 51 2.09 -1.04 13.20
CA GLY A 51 3.17 -2.01 13.39
C GLY A 51 2.72 -3.42 13.03
N THR A 52 1.68 -3.93 13.67
CA THR A 52 1.11 -5.25 13.36
C THR A 52 0.61 -5.34 11.91
N ALA A 53 0.07 -4.26 11.34
CA ALA A 53 -0.29 -4.25 9.93
C ALA A 53 0.92 -4.39 8.99
N PHE A 54 2.09 -3.85 9.33
CA PHE A 54 3.32 -4.08 8.57
C PHE A 54 3.93 -5.46 8.83
N GLU A 55 3.87 -6.02 10.05
CA GLU A 55 4.26 -7.43 10.29
C GLU A 55 3.51 -8.37 9.34
N TYR A 56 2.22 -8.13 9.14
CA TYR A 56 1.36 -8.91 8.25
C TYR A 56 1.68 -8.77 6.76
N GLN A 57 2.69 -7.99 6.36
CA GLN A 57 3.16 -7.89 4.97
C GLN A 57 4.46 -8.70 4.73
N ASP A 58 5.05 -9.28 5.78
CA ASP A 58 6.40 -9.90 5.77
C ASP A 58 7.49 -9.04 5.07
N PRO A 59 7.66 -7.74 5.43
CA PRO A 59 8.51 -6.81 4.70
C PRO A 59 10.00 -6.97 5.03
N MET A 60 10.86 -6.84 4.01
CA MET A 60 12.31 -6.73 4.22
C MET A 60 12.67 -5.29 4.57
N ILE A 61 12.81 -4.98 5.86
CA ILE A 61 13.36 -3.68 6.28
C ILE A 61 14.89 -3.69 6.11
N TYR A 62 15.47 -2.54 5.74
CA TYR A 62 16.91 -2.37 5.47
C TYR A 62 17.57 -1.18 6.18
N TYR A 63 16.81 -0.20 6.68
CA TYR A 63 17.33 0.89 7.54
C TYR A 63 16.31 1.33 8.59
N TYR A 64 16.82 1.87 9.70
CA TYR A 64 16.02 2.47 10.76
C TYR A 64 16.84 3.43 11.64
N ILE A 65 16.13 4.26 12.41
CA ILE A 65 16.66 4.99 13.57
C ILE A 65 15.60 5.01 14.68
N SER A 66 16.06 5.13 15.93
CA SER A 66 15.24 5.59 17.06
C SER A 66 15.42 7.09 17.24
N ALA A 67 14.38 7.75 17.73
CA ALA A 67 14.47 9.01 18.43
C ALA A 67 15.48 8.84 19.58
N THR A 68 16.45 9.74 19.63
CA THR A 68 17.53 9.80 20.63
C THR A 68 17.49 11.07 21.47
N LYS A 69 16.51 11.97 21.20
CA LYS A 69 16.26 13.16 22.00
C LYS A 69 16.05 12.79 23.48
N GLN A 70 16.75 13.49 24.36
CA GLN A 70 16.69 13.25 25.80
C GLN A 70 15.25 13.35 26.32
N GLY A 71 14.78 12.29 26.98
CA GLY A 71 13.39 12.20 27.46
C GLY A 71 12.37 11.64 26.47
N ALA A 72 12.79 11.14 25.29
CA ALA A 72 11.88 10.46 24.36
C ALA A 72 11.23 9.21 25.00
N THR A 73 9.89 9.19 25.05
CA THR A 73 9.09 8.08 25.58
C THR A 73 8.56 7.15 24.48
N ASN A 74 8.71 7.55 23.22
CA ASN A 74 8.23 6.91 22.00
C ASN A 74 9.37 6.27 21.18
N THR A 75 10.28 5.55 21.85
CA THR A 75 11.38 4.83 21.20
C THR A 75 10.91 3.46 20.67
N LEU A 76 11.70 2.83 19.80
CA LEU A 76 11.33 1.53 19.21
C LEU A 76 11.01 0.47 20.26
N ASP A 77 11.81 0.44 21.31
CA ASP A 77 11.70 -0.53 22.39
C ASP A 77 10.48 -0.29 23.30
N SER A 78 9.89 0.92 23.30
CA SER A 78 8.68 1.22 24.08
C SER A 78 7.37 0.93 23.36
N ILE A 79 7.39 0.60 22.06
CA ILE A 79 6.20 0.35 21.24
C ILE A 79 6.19 -1.14 20.79
N PRO A 80 5.48 -2.04 21.51
CA PRO A 80 5.72 -3.49 21.41
C PRO A 80 5.52 -4.11 20.01
N SER A 81 4.52 -3.67 19.25
CA SER A 81 4.29 -4.17 17.89
C SER A 81 5.41 -3.79 16.92
N MET A 82 6.03 -2.62 17.14
CA MET A 82 7.13 -2.19 16.30
C MET A 82 8.45 -2.75 16.79
N LYS A 83 8.67 -2.91 18.11
CA LYS A 83 9.75 -3.75 18.65
C LYS A 83 9.73 -5.16 18.06
N ALA A 84 8.56 -5.79 17.95
CA ALA A 84 8.40 -7.09 17.32
C ALA A 84 8.73 -7.04 15.81
N LEU A 85 8.24 -6.01 15.10
CA LEU A 85 8.64 -5.72 13.72
C LEU A 85 10.15 -5.38 13.59
N VAL A 86 10.84 -4.90 14.65
CA VAL A 86 12.30 -4.71 14.66
C VAL A 86 13.06 -6.01 14.82
N GLN A 87 12.67 -6.81 15.81
CA GLN A 87 13.38 -8.02 16.21
C GLN A 87 13.03 -9.22 15.31
N GLY A 88 12.02 -9.08 14.45
CA GLY A 88 11.59 -10.09 13.48
C GLY A 88 10.60 -11.06 14.09
N SER A 89 9.40 -10.55 14.35
CA SER A 89 8.22 -11.29 14.82
C SER A 89 7.94 -12.53 13.97
N THR A 90 7.78 -13.68 14.63
CA THR A 90 7.60 -14.98 13.96
C THR A 90 6.12 -15.34 13.73
N GLN A 91 5.22 -14.34 13.67
CA GLN A 91 3.75 -14.41 13.52
C GLN A 91 3.24 -15.69 12.81
N PRO A 92 2.89 -16.77 13.54
CA PRO A 92 2.58 -18.07 12.94
C PRO A 92 1.07 -18.40 12.97
N TYR A 93 0.28 -17.69 13.78
CA TYR A 93 -1.11 -17.97 14.10
C TYR A 93 -2.10 -17.21 13.22
N SER A 94 -3.33 -17.72 13.15
CA SER A 94 -4.46 -17.12 12.44
C SER A 94 -5.06 -15.92 13.19
N PRO A 95 -5.70 -14.96 12.52
CA PRO A 95 -5.93 -14.88 11.07
C PRO A 95 -4.65 -14.55 10.29
N TYR A 96 -4.56 -14.96 9.02
CA TYR A 96 -3.40 -14.61 8.16
C TYR A 96 -3.60 -13.28 7.41
N THR A 97 -4.64 -12.52 7.76
CA THR A 97 -4.92 -11.18 7.24
C THR A 97 -5.29 -10.22 8.38
N LEU A 98 -4.88 -8.97 8.25
CA LEU A 98 -5.21 -7.88 9.17
C LEU A 98 -5.73 -6.68 8.37
N ASN A 99 -6.68 -5.96 8.93
CA ASN A 99 -7.05 -4.64 8.43
C ASN A 99 -7.19 -3.65 9.60
N TYR A 100 -6.87 -2.39 9.34
CA TYR A 100 -6.89 -1.32 10.33
C TYR A 100 -7.37 -0.02 9.70
N LYS A 101 -8.47 0.54 10.23
CA LYS A 101 -8.98 1.86 9.87
C LYS A 101 -8.38 2.95 10.77
N PHE A 102 -8.05 4.08 10.17
CA PHE A 102 -7.59 5.29 10.86
C PHE A 102 -7.94 6.53 10.04
N THR A 103 -7.85 7.71 10.65
CA THR A 103 -8.01 8.98 9.93
C THR A 103 -6.64 9.59 9.64
N VAL A 104 -6.41 10.04 8.41
CA VAL A 104 -5.24 10.84 8.05
C VAL A 104 -5.41 12.25 8.65
N GLY A 105 -4.42 12.69 9.43
CA GLY A 105 -4.39 14.03 10.02
C GLY A 105 -3.96 15.09 9.00
N GLY A 106 -4.44 16.32 9.19
CA GLY A 106 -4.19 17.46 8.31
C GLY A 106 -5.38 18.42 8.30
N ALA A 107 -5.34 19.44 7.43
CA ALA A 107 -6.43 20.39 7.26
C ALA A 107 -7.73 19.74 6.71
N THR A 108 -7.61 18.63 5.98
CA THR A 108 -8.72 17.77 5.57
C THR A 108 -8.51 16.38 6.16
N GLN A 109 -9.36 16.00 7.11
CA GLN A 109 -9.36 14.65 7.66
C GLN A 109 -9.91 13.66 6.62
N THR A 110 -9.10 12.66 6.25
CA THR A 110 -9.48 11.64 5.25
C THR A 110 -9.47 10.26 5.90
N PRO A 111 -10.57 9.48 5.89
CA PRO A 111 -10.55 8.10 6.37
C PRO A 111 -9.65 7.23 5.49
N ALA A 112 -8.89 6.36 6.13
CA ALA A 112 -7.94 5.47 5.50
C ALA A 112 -8.01 4.07 6.09
N LEU A 113 -7.66 3.08 5.28
CA LEU A 113 -7.71 1.67 5.61
C LEU A 113 -6.41 1.02 5.12
N ILE A 114 -5.64 0.44 6.04
CA ILE A 114 -4.60 -0.53 5.68
C ILE A 114 -5.23 -1.91 5.70
N MET A 115 -4.90 -2.73 4.70
CA MET A 115 -5.15 -4.16 4.64
C MET A 115 -3.82 -4.87 4.37
N SER A 116 -3.58 -5.99 5.04
CA SER A 116 -2.33 -6.77 4.89
C SER A 116 -2.62 -8.27 4.93
N LYS A 117 -1.90 -9.06 4.11
CA LYS A 117 -1.93 -10.53 4.14
C LYS A 117 -0.52 -11.10 4.26
N LEU A 118 -0.35 -12.08 5.14
CA LEU A 118 0.86 -12.89 5.23
C LEU A 118 0.96 -13.83 4.01
N PRO A 119 2.17 -14.31 3.65
CA PRO A 119 2.35 -15.36 2.64
C PRO A 119 1.43 -16.56 2.83
N LYS A 120 1.24 -16.95 4.10
CA LYS A 120 0.40 -18.07 4.57
C LYS A 120 -1.10 -17.90 4.31
N ALA A 121 -1.57 -16.72 3.91
CA ALA A 121 -2.94 -16.49 3.48
C ALA A 121 -3.25 -17.07 2.09
N PHE A 122 -2.23 -17.26 1.24
CA PHE A 122 -2.30 -17.93 -0.08
C PHE A 122 -3.49 -17.54 -0.99
N GLN A 123 -3.84 -16.24 -1.02
CA GLN A 123 -5.01 -15.74 -1.74
C GLN A 123 -4.73 -14.43 -2.49
N ASP A 124 -5.55 -14.09 -3.50
CA ASP A 124 -5.48 -12.80 -4.18
C ASP A 124 -5.95 -11.69 -3.22
N VAL A 125 -5.12 -10.66 -3.02
CA VAL A 125 -5.45 -9.58 -2.08
C VAL A 125 -6.66 -8.77 -2.59
N TYR A 126 -6.81 -8.63 -3.92
CA TYR A 126 -7.90 -7.86 -4.51
C TYR A 126 -9.24 -8.62 -4.39
N SER A 127 -9.36 -9.81 -5.00
CA SER A 127 -10.65 -10.52 -5.07
C SER A 127 -11.07 -11.24 -3.79
N SER A 128 -10.12 -11.65 -2.94
CA SER A 128 -10.43 -12.44 -1.75
C SER A 128 -10.39 -11.65 -0.43
N TYR A 129 -9.78 -10.45 -0.41
CA TYR A 129 -9.69 -9.64 0.81
C TYR A 129 -10.21 -8.20 0.68
N MET A 130 -9.72 -7.42 -0.30
CA MET A 130 -10.14 -6.02 -0.46
C MET A 130 -11.64 -5.90 -0.69
N THR A 131 -12.20 -6.69 -1.61
CA THR A 131 -13.66 -6.84 -1.84
C THR A 131 -14.45 -7.07 -0.55
N MET A 132 -13.99 -7.98 0.31
CA MET A 132 -14.69 -8.40 1.52
C MET A 132 -14.63 -7.34 2.64
N VAL A 133 -13.52 -6.62 2.77
CA VAL A 133 -13.35 -5.55 3.77
C VAL A 133 -14.00 -4.25 3.31
N LEU A 134 -13.87 -3.88 2.03
CA LEU A 134 -14.44 -2.65 1.46
C LEU A 134 -15.94 -2.76 1.16
N LYS A 135 -16.43 -3.98 0.86
CA LYS A 135 -17.80 -4.25 0.41
C LYS A 135 -18.20 -3.49 -0.87
N GLN A 136 -17.27 -3.45 -1.83
CA GLN A 136 -17.38 -2.66 -3.06
C GLN A 136 -16.81 -3.40 -4.27
N ASN A 137 -17.40 -3.19 -5.45
CA ASN A 137 -16.84 -3.61 -6.73
C ASN A 137 -15.59 -2.77 -7.04
N LEU A 138 -14.52 -3.40 -7.53
CA LEU A 138 -13.23 -2.75 -7.77
C LEU A 138 -12.83 -2.81 -9.25
N VAL A 139 -12.19 -1.74 -9.73
CA VAL A 139 -11.44 -1.73 -10.99
C VAL A 139 -9.95 -1.67 -10.67
N VAL A 140 -9.13 -2.49 -11.34
CA VAL A 140 -7.71 -2.70 -11.00
C VAL A 140 -6.78 -2.45 -12.18
N TRP A 141 -5.74 -1.65 -11.95
CA TRP A 141 -4.56 -1.52 -12.80
C TRP A 141 -3.36 -2.10 -12.05
N SER A 142 -2.75 -3.16 -12.58
CA SER A 142 -1.62 -3.83 -11.94
C SER A 142 -0.52 -4.14 -12.94
N SER A 143 0.73 -3.93 -12.56
CA SER A 143 1.91 -4.26 -13.38
C SER A 143 2.36 -5.69 -13.10
N PRO A 144 2.15 -6.67 -14.01
CA PRO A 144 2.45 -8.07 -13.72
C PRO A 144 3.92 -8.44 -14.02
N GLY A 145 4.72 -7.50 -14.52
CA GLY A 145 6.05 -7.76 -15.06
C GLY A 145 6.02 -8.84 -16.16
N ASN A 146 6.78 -9.92 -15.94
CA ASN A 146 6.87 -11.05 -16.86
C ASN A 146 5.93 -12.22 -16.52
N LYS A 147 4.87 -11.99 -15.72
CA LYS A 147 3.85 -12.98 -15.36
C LYS A 147 2.51 -12.64 -16.03
N PRO A 148 1.58 -13.61 -16.19
CA PRO A 148 0.20 -13.29 -16.55
C PRO A 148 -0.52 -12.60 -15.38
N LEU A 149 -1.41 -11.66 -15.70
CA LEU A 149 -2.44 -11.19 -14.76
C LEU A 149 -3.45 -12.32 -14.49
N LEU A 150 -4.05 -12.31 -13.31
CA LEU A 150 -5.28 -13.07 -13.05
C LEU A 150 -6.44 -12.42 -13.81
N PRO A 151 -7.37 -13.20 -14.39
CA PRO A 151 -8.55 -12.65 -15.06
C PRO A 151 -9.45 -11.88 -14.08
N SER A 152 -10.40 -11.11 -14.61
CA SER A 152 -11.43 -10.44 -13.80
C SER A 152 -12.19 -11.45 -12.95
N TYR A 153 -12.38 -11.11 -11.67
CA TYR A 153 -13.09 -11.96 -10.72
C TYR A 153 -14.56 -11.56 -10.67
N CYS A 154 -15.41 -12.46 -11.18
CA CYS A 154 -16.81 -12.18 -11.47
C CYS A 154 -17.81 -12.96 -10.62
N SER A 155 -17.34 -13.96 -9.87
CA SER A 155 -18.18 -14.98 -9.21
C SER A 155 -18.56 -14.66 -7.76
N GLY A 156 -17.96 -13.65 -7.15
CA GLY A 156 -18.27 -13.21 -5.78
C GLY A 156 -19.32 -12.10 -5.74
N GLN A 157 -19.83 -11.80 -4.52
CA GLN A 157 -20.76 -10.69 -4.28
C GLN A 157 -20.22 -9.34 -4.76
N TYR A 158 -18.90 -9.16 -4.71
CA TYR A 158 -18.20 -7.99 -5.18
C TYR A 158 -17.19 -8.38 -6.26
N LYS A 159 -17.31 -7.75 -7.43
CA LYS A 159 -16.51 -8.01 -8.63
C LYS A 159 -15.15 -7.28 -8.56
N VAL A 160 -14.12 -7.86 -9.16
CA VAL A 160 -12.83 -7.19 -9.40
C VAL A 160 -12.50 -7.27 -10.88
N GLU A 161 -12.54 -6.14 -11.57
CA GLU A 161 -12.38 -6.07 -13.02
C GLU A 161 -11.05 -5.41 -13.38
N ASN A 162 -10.26 -6.05 -14.25
CA ASN A 162 -8.99 -5.49 -14.70
C ASN A 162 -9.20 -4.38 -15.73
N VAL A 163 -8.32 -3.38 -15.76
CA VAL A 163 -8.10 -2.58 -16.97
C VAL A 163 -7.55 -3.50 -18.06
N LYS A 164 -8.23 -3.60 -19.18
CA LYS A 164 -7.90 -4.53 -20.28
C LYS A 164 -6.67 -4.09 -21.08
N SER A 165 -6.44 -2.78 -21.20
CA SER A 165 -5.31 -2.24 -21.97
C SER A 165 -3.95 -2.52 -21.31
N ASN A 166 -2.91 -2.53 -22.15
CA ASN A 166 -1.50 -2.51 -21.74
C ASN A 166 -0.98 -1.09 -21.47
N SER A 167 -1.81 -0.07 -21.66
CA SER A 167 -1.52 1.34 -21.39
C SER A 167 -2.74 2.11 -20.88
N ILE A 168 -2.49 3.12 -20.05
CA ILE A 168 -3.44 4.14 -19.62
C ILE A 168 -2.92 5.52 -20.02
N THR A 169 -3.82 6.48 -20.23
CA THR A 169 -3.43 7.89 -20.41
C THR A 169 -3.72 8.64 -19.13
N VAL A 170 -2.68 9.20 -18.49
CA VAL A 170 -2.80 10.02 -17.29
C VAL A 170 -2.59 11.48 -17.69
N LYS A 171 -3.69 12.25 -17.66
CA LYS A 171 -3.80 13.59 -18.24
C LYS A 171 -3.45 13.56 -19.75
N ASP A 172 -2.22 13.90 -20.10
CA ASP A 172 -1.71 13.95 -21.48
C ASP A 172 -0.63 12.87 -21.76
N THR A 173 -0.25 12.08 -20.75
CA THR A 173 0.87 11.14 -20.82
C THR A 173 0.38 9.70 -21.00
N LEU A 174 0.78 9.04 -22.09
CA LEU A 174 0.57 7.60 -22.27
C LEU A 174 1.58 6.81 -21.42
N ILE A 175 1.08 5.95 -20.55
CA ILE A 175 1.86 5.13 -19.61
C ILE A 175 1.56 3.66 -19.86
N THR A 176 2.57 2.87 -20.21
CA THR A 176 2.42 1.40 -20.38
C THR A 176 2.66 0.65 -19.08
N ARG A 177 2.14 -0.60 -18.99
CA ARG A 177 2.45 -1.55 -17.90
C ARG A 177 3.94 -1.94 -17.78
N ARG A 178 4.81 -1.49 -18.69
CA ARG A 178 6.27 -1.64 -18.59
C ARG A 178 6.98 -0.43 -17.97
N GLN A 179 6.35 0.74 -18.02
CA GLN A 179 6.87 1.99 -17.44
C GLN A 179 6.33 2.19 -16.02
N ASP A 180 5.08 1.80 -15.78
CA ASP A 180 4.50 1.74 -14.44
C ASP A 180 4.65 0.33 -13.84
N THR A 181 5.30 0.27 -12.68
CA THR A 181 5.52 -0.93 -11.87
C THR A 181 4.57 -1.04 -10.68
N SER A 182 3.75 -0.01 -10.45
CA SER A 182 2.85 0.08 -9.31
C SER A 182 1.49 -0.56 -9.58
N ASN A 183 0.68 -0.71 -8.51
CA ASN A 183 -0.59 -1.44 -8.57
C ASN A 183 -1.68 -0.63 -7.86
N TRP A 184 -2.67 -0.18 -8.62
CA TRP A 184 -3.76 0.67 -8.16
C TRP A 184 -5.09 -0.07 -8.28
N ALA A 185 -5.97 0.17 -7.31
CA ALA A 185 -7.35 -0.29 -7.35
C ALA A 185 -8.26 0.84 -6.87
N ALA A 186 -9.48 0.93 -7.39
CA ALA A 186 -10.48 1.85 -6.85
C ALA A 186 -11.89 1.28 -7.01
N SER A 187 -12.85 1.85 -6.28
CA SER A 187 -14.27 1.53 -6.44
C SER A 187 -14.73 1.76 -7.88
N LYS A 188 -15.48 0.83 -8.47
CA LYS A 188 -16.07 1.01 -9.82
C LYS A 188 -17.10 2.15 -9.84
N THR A 189 -17.87 2.30 -8.77
CA THR A 189 -18.91 3.31 -8.63
C THR A 189 -18.46 4.43 -7.70
N PRO A 190 -18.55 5.71 -8.10
CA PRO A 190 -18.31 6.84 -7.20
C PRO A 190 -19.34 6.91 -6.05
N ALA A 191 -18.84 7.18 -4.85
CA ALA A 191 -19.61 7.33 -3.61
C ALA A 191 -18.75 8.09 -2.58
N THR A 192 -19.34 8.55 -1.48
CA THR A 192 -18.60 9.20 -0.38
C THR A 192 -17.61 8.25 0.31
N SER A 193 -17.96 6.96 0.40
CA SER A 193 -17.10 5.88 0.91
C SER A 193 -16.27 5.19 -0.19
N ALA A 194 -16.23 5.75 -1.40
CA ALA A 194 -15.45 5.19 -2.50
C ALA A 194 -13.95 5.44 -2.27
N VAL A 195 -13.16 4.39 -2.48
CA VAL A 195 -11.74 4.36 -2.18
C VAL A 195 -10.89 4.43 -3.43
N PHE A 196 -9.73 5.10 -3.31
CA PHE A 196 -8.57 4.84 -4.14
C PHE A 196 -7.52 4.11 -3.30
N CYS A 197 -6.93 3.05 -3.86
CA CYS A 197 -6.03 2.14 -3.16
C CYS A 197 -4.75 1.89 -3.95
N VAL A 198 -3.63 1.75 -3.23
CA VAL A 198 -2.35 1.29 -3.76
C VAL A 198 -1.92 0.00 -3.06
N SER A 199 -1.31 -0.92 -3.80
CA SER A 199 -0.93 -2.26 -3.33
C SER A 199 0.54 -2.57 -3.61
N SER A 200 1.21 -3.21 -2.65
CA SER A 200 2.60 -3.67 -2.80
C SER A 200 2.76 -4.92 -3.67
N ALA A 201 1.66 -5.59 -4.05
CA ALA A 201 1.70 -6.84 -4.81
C ALA A 201 0.83 -6.79 -6.08
N PRO A 202 1.34 -7.31 -7.22
CA PRO A 202 0.59 -7.32 -8.47
C PRO A 202 -0.44 -8.45 -8.52
N ARG A 203 -1.52 -8.26 -9.27
CA ARG A 203 -2.65 -9.21 -9.37
C ARG A 203 -2.31 -10.41 -10.28
N THR A 204 -1.40 -11.26 -9.81
CA THR A 204 -0.85 -12.41 -10.55
C THR A 204 -0.87 -13.66 -9.69
N GLN A 205 -0.88 -14.85 -10.31
CA GLN A 205 -0.83 -16.13 -9.60
C GLN A 205 0.42 -16.28 -8.70
N ALA A 206 1.54 -15.62 -9.06
CA ALA A 206 2.77 -15.65 -8.26
C ALA A 206 2.69 -14.79 -6.98
N ALA A 207 1.72 -13.88 -6.86
CA ALA A 207 1.59 -12.97 -5.73
C ALA A 207 0.65 -13.46 -4.61
N ILE A 208 -0.15 -14.51 -4.87
CA ILE A 208 -1.08 -15.04 -3.85
C ILE A 208 -0.31 -15.60 -2.64
N SER A 209 0.87 -16.16 -2.89
CA SER A 209 1.80 -16.74 -1.92
C SER A 209 2.81 -15.75 -1.33
N LEU A 210 2.73 -14.46 -1.68
CA LEU A 210 3.60 -13.41 -1.12
C LEU A 210 2.90 -12.68 0.03
N GLY A 211 3.68 -12.06 0.92
CA GLY A 211 3.16 -11.01 1.79
C GLY A 211 2.74 -9.80 0.96
N SER A 212 1.65 -9.13 1.32
CA SER A 212 1.24 -7.89 0.62
C SER A 212 0.46 -6.94 1.50
N GLY A 213 0.76 -5.64 1.35
CA GLY A 213 0.01 -4.53 1.94
C GLY A 213 -0.79 -3.78 0.89
N VAL A 214 -1.92 -3.22 1.31
CA VAL A 214 -2.76 -2.29 0.56
C VAL A 214 -3.09 -1.11 1.46
N LEU A 215 -2.90 0.10 0.95
CA LEU A 215 -3.40 1.33 1.57
C LEU A 215 -4.54 1.88 0.70
N CYS A 216 -5.72 2.01 1.29
CA CYS A 216 -6.89 2.67 0.70
C CYS A 216 -7.18 3.99 1.40
N LEU A 217 -7.59 5.01 0.63
CA LEU A 217 -8.08 6.30 1.11
C LEU A 217 -9.53 6.47 0.64
N GLU A 218 -10.45 6.77 1.56
CA GLU A 218 -11.84 7.12 1.25
C GLU A 218 -11.85 8.57 0.71
N GLN A 219 -11.55 8.72 -0.58
CA GLN A 219 -11.30 10.00 -1.26
C GLN A 219 -11.87 9.97 -2.69
N GLN A 220 -13.15 10.34 -2.79
CA GLN A 220 -13.96 10.26 -4.00
C GLN A 220 -13.33 10.96 -5.22
N ALA A 221 -12.62 12.08 -5.05
CA ALA A 221 -12.02 12.80 -6.17
C ALA A 221 -10.92 11.97 -6.88
N VAL A 222 -10.06 11.30 -6.11
CA VAL A 222 -8.97 10.47 -6.66
C VAL A 222 -9.51 9.15 -7.21
N GLN A 223 -10.50 8.55 -6.53
CA GLN A 223 -11.23 7.38 -7.04
C GLN A 223 -11.90 7.70 -8.39
N THR A 224 -12.58 8.85 -8.50
CA THR A 224 -13.26 9.25 -9.74
C THR A 224 -12.25 9.41 -10.87
N LEU A 225 -11.16 10.17 -10.67
CA LEU A 225 -10.10 10.35 -11.67
C LEU A 225 -9.53 9.02 -12.20
N PHE A 226 -9.19 8.08 -11.31
CA PHE A 226 -8.69 6.78 -11.73
C PHE A 226 -9.78 5.93 -12.42
N SER A 227 -11.01 5.93 -11.92
CA SER A 227 -12.11 5.17 -12.53
C SER A 227 -12.40 5.63 -13.96
N THR A 228 -12.34 6.93 -14.23
CA THR A 228 -12.43 7.48 -15.60
C THR A 228 -11.29 6.98 -16.47
N ILE A 229 -10.03 7.10 -16.02
CA ILE A 229 -8.86 6.62 -16.77
C ILE A 229 -8.97 5.12 -17.10
N ALA A 230 -9.42 4.32 -16.12
CA ALA A 230 -9.61 2.88 -16.26
C ALA A 230 -10.73 2.52 -17.24
N VAL A 231 -11.86 3.23 -17.22
CA VAL A 231 -12.97 3.05 -18.17
C VAL A 231 -12.56 3.48 -19.58
N THR A 232 -11.89 4.62 -19.75
CA THR A 232 -11.39 5.10 -21.05
C THR A 232 -10.34 4.17 -21.66
N ALA A 233 -9.50 3.53 -20.85
CA ALA A 233 -8.57 2.49 -21.30
C ALA A 233 -9.23 1.12 -21.58
N GLY A 234 -10.53 0.98 -21.32
CA GLY A 234 -11.29 -0.26 -21.49
C GLY A 234 -11.07 -1.26 -20.36
N ILE A 235 -12.16 -1.87 -19.90
CA ILE A 235 -12.18 -2.83 -18.78
C ILE A 235 -12.42 -4.25 -19.32
N GLU A 236 -11.81 -5.24 -18.66
CA GLU A 236 -12.12 -6.65 -18.81
C GLU A 236 -13.42 -6.94 -18.02
N GLU A 237 -14.56 -6.54 -18.58
CA GLU A 237 -15.82 -6.55 -17.84
C GLU A 237 -16.33 -7.95 -17.52
N CYS A 238 -16.86 -8.07 -16.31
CA CYS A 238 -17.48 -9.27 -15.79
C CYS A 238 -18.90 -9.43 -16.34
N LYS A 239 -18.99 -10.25 -17.40
CA LYS A 239 -20.23 -10.81 -17.95
C LYS A 239 -21.07 -11.54 -16.90
#